data_AF-A0A833P158-F1
#
_entry.id   AF-A0A833P158-F1
#
_cell.length_a   1.000
_cell.length_b   1.000
_cell.length_c   1.000
_cell.angle_alpha   90.00
_cell.angle_beta   90.00
_cell.angle_gamma   90.00
#
_symmetry.space_group_name_H-M   'P 1'
#
loop_
_entity.id
_entity.type
_entity.pdbx_description
1 polymer ?
#
loop_
_entity_poly.entity_id
_entity_poly.type
_entity_poly.pdbx_seq_one_letter_code
_entity_poly.pdbx_strand_id
1 'polypeptide(L)'
;MTIPNHITLDALRQMPIGDIVALPSEQLALLHEEADAALKAAKTLKDWLDGAIGLRYGDRASQARIAMAKDTGTVRFADGAVTVVADLPKKVEWDQAKLAALVETIRAEGENPTDYVEITFGVSERAYGAWPESIRRAFTPARTLKTGKQTFRLLRD
;
A
#
# COMPACT_ATOMS: atom_id res chain seq x y z
N MET A 1 31.40 -7.43 -22.47
CA MET A 1 30.64 -6.22 -22.11
C MET A 1 29.71 -5.90 -23.27
N THR A 2 28.42 -6.14 -23.10
CA THR A 2 27.43 -5.81 -24.13
C THR A 2 26.98 -4.38 -23.87
N ILE A 3 27.39 -3.45 -24.73
CA ILE A 3 26.90 -2.07 -24.65
C ILE A 3 25.42 -2.12 -25.06
N PRO A 4 24.47 -1.74 -24.19
CA PRO A 4 23.06 -1.71 -24.58
C PRO A 4 22.90 -0.73 -25.75
N ASN A 5 22.22 -1.15 -26.81
CA ASN A 5 21.90 -0.27 -27.95
C ASN A 5 20.67 0.63 -27.65
N HIS A 6 20.41 0.92 -26.38
CA HIS A 6 19.28 1.70 -25.88
C HIS A 6 19.72 2.51 -24.67
N ILE A 7 19.03 3.63 -24.40
CA ILE A 7 19.25 4.47 -23.22
C ILE A 7 18.93 3.66 -21.97
N THR A 8 19.81 3.71 -20.97
CA THR A 8 19.65 3.01 -19.69
C THR A 8 18.99 3.91 -18.64
N LEU A 9 18.44 3.31 -17.57
CA LEU A 9 17.93 4.08 -16.42
C LEU A 9 18.97 4.98 -15.77
N ASP A 10 20.25 4.59 -15.77
CA ASP A 10 21.32 5.40 -15.17
C ASP A 10 21.60 6.66 -16.00
N ALA A 11 21.63 6.52 -17.33
CA ALA A 11 21.71 7.67 -18.23
C ALA A 11 20.48 8.57 -18.10
N LEU A 12 19.28 7.98 -18.00
CA LEU A 12 18.01 8.71 -17.84
C LEU A 12 18.02 9.66 -16.63
N ARG A 13 18.68 9.29 -15.52
CA ARG A 13 18.76 10.12 -14.30
C ARG A 13 19.47 11.46 -14.51
N GLN A 14 20.36 11.54 -15.48
CA GLN A 14 21.14 12.74 -15.78
C GLN A 14 20.55 13.53 -16.97
N MET A 15 19.50 13.01 -17.61
CA MET A 15 18.88 13.66 -18.76
C MET A 15 17.93 14.79 -18.35
N PRO A 16 18.01 15.97 -18.99
CA PRO A 16 16.98 16.99 -18.89
C PRO A 16 15.62 16.45 -19.32
N ILE A 17 14.55 16.89 -18.64
CA ILE A 17 13.19 16.42 -18.95
C ILE A 17 12.78 16.67 -20.40
N GLY A 18 13.25 17.75 -21.02
CA GLY A 18 12.98 18.05 -22.44
C GLY A 18 13.54 16.99 -23.39
N ASP A 19 14.72 16.47 -23.09
CA ASP A 19 15.36 15.42 -23.90
C ASP A 19 14.65 14.07 -23.70
N ILE A 20 14.16 13.80 -22.49
CA ILE A 20 13.34 12.61 -22.21
C ILE A 20 12.03 12.67 -23.01
N VAL A 21 11.37 13.83 -23.04
CA VAL A 21 10.12 14.02 -23.82
C VAL A 21 10.36 13.83 -25.32
N ALA A 22 11.54 14.20 -25.82
CA ALA A 22 11.91 14.04 -27.23
C ALA A 22 12.28 12.60 -27.63
N LEU A 23 12.34 11.65 -26.68
CA LEU A 23 12.69 10.27 -27.00
C LEU A 23 11.62 9.57 -27.84
N PRO A 24 12.03 8.67 -28.76
CA PRO A 24 11.09 7.80 -29.46
C PRO A 24 10.21 7.01 -28.48
N SER A 25 8.95 6.77 -28.85
CA SER A 25 7.99 6.04 -28.01
C SER A 25 8.48 4.63 -27.64
N GLU A 26 9.18 3.95 -28.53
CA GLU A 26 9.78 2.64 -28.26
C GLU A 26 10.86 2.73 -27.17
N GLN A 27 11.68 3.78 -27.18
CA GLN A 27 12.70 4.01 -26.17
C GLN A 27 12.08 4.36 -24.82
N LEU A 28 11.00 5.16 -24.82
CA LEU A 28 10.22 5.42 -23.62
C LEU A 28 9.57 4.15 -23.06
N ALA A 29 9.08 3.26 -23.92
CA ALA A 29 8.49 1.99 -23.52
C ALA A 29 9.52 1.08 -22.83
N LEU A 30 10.70 0.94 -23.44
CA LEU A 30 11.83 0.19 -22.88
C LEU A 30 12.24 0.73 -21.51
N LEU A 31 12.44 2.05 -21.39
CA LEU A 31 12.82 2.69 -20.13
C LEU A 31 11.74 2.52 -19.06
N HIS A 32 10.46 2.58 -19.44
CA HIS A 32 9.35 2.40 -18.50
C HIS A 32 9.30 0.96 -17.96
N GLU A 33 9.45 -0.03 -18.84
CA GLU A 33 9.50 -1.46 -18.46
C GLU A 33 10.72 -1.76 -17.56
N GLU A 34 11.89 -1.23 -17.92
CA GLU A 34 13.11 -1.39 -17.10
C GLU A 34 12.94 -0.75 -15.72
N ALA A 35 12.33 0.43 -15.64
CA ALA A 35 12.07 1.12 -14.38
C ALA A 35 11.12 0.34 -13.47
N ASP A 36 10.02 -0.20 -14.01
CA ASP A 36 9.07 -1.03 -13.27
C ASP A 36 9.72 -2.32 -12.76
N ALA A 37 10.53 -2.97 -13.60
CA ALA A 37 11.27 -4.17 -13.21
C ALA A 37 12.29 -3.87 -12.11
N ALA A 38 13.05 -2.78 -12.23
CA ALA A 38 14.02 -2.35 -11.23
C ALA A 38 13.34 -2.00 -9.90
N LEU A 39 12.21 -1.30 -9.92
CA LEU A 39 11.43 -0.97 -8.73
C LEU A 39 10.94 -2.24 -8.01
N LYS A 40 10.39 -3.19 -8.77
CA LYS A 40 9.92 -4.47 -8.21
C LYS A 40 11.07 -5.27 -7.60
N ALA A 41 12.20 -5.37 -8.30
CA ALA A 41 13.38 -6.08 -7.81
C ALA A 41 13.94 -5.45 -6.52
N ALA A 42 14.06 -4.12 -6.49
CA ALA A 42 14.52 -3.38 -5.31
C ALA A 42 13.57 -3.60 -4.11
N LYS A 43 12.25 -3.57 -4.34
CA LYS A 43 11.26 -3.86 -3.30
C LYS A 43 11.40 -5.29 -2.77
N THR A 44 11.48 -6.29 -3.64
CA THR A 44 11.64 -7.69 -3.21
C THR A 44 12.92 -7.90 -2.41
N LEU A 45 14.04 -7.30 -2.84
CA LEU A 45 15.31 -7.40 -2.11
C LEU A 45 15.23 -6.73 -0.74
N LYS A 46 14.61 -5.55 -0.65
CA LYS A 46 14.38 -4.85 0.62
C LYS A 46 13.51 -5.68 1.55
N ASP A 47 12.38 -6.19 1.07
CA ASP A 47 11.45 -6.99 1.87
C ASP A 47 12.16 -8.27 2.40
N TRP A 48 13.04 -8.88 1.60
CA TRP A 48 13.86 -10.03 2.04
C TRP A 48 14.88 -9.64 3.12
N LEU A 49 15.59 -8.53 2.95
CA LEU A 49 16.53 -8.00 3.94
C LEU A 49 15.83 -7.62 5.25
N ASP A 50 14.68 -6.96 5.17
CA ASP A 50 13.86 -6.60 6.33
C ASP A 50 13.41 -7.85 7.09
N GLY A 51 13.04 -8.92 6.37
CA GLY A 51 12.75 -10.23 6.96
C GLY A 51 13.95 -10.81 7.72
N ALA A 52 15.14 -10.76 7.13
CA ALA A 52 16.37 -11.21 7.79
C ALA A 52 16.73 -10.37 9.03
N ILE A 53 16.54 -9.04 8.97
CA ILE A 53 16.70 -8.14 10.11
C ILE A 53 15.70 -8.49 11.22
N GLY A 54 14.44 -8.75 10.86
CA GLY A 54 13.39 -9.20 11.77
C GLY A 54 13.76 -10.50 12.49
N LEU A 55 14.25 -11.50 11.75
CA LEU A 55 14.73 -12.77 12.31
C LEU A 55 15.93 -12.57 13.25
N ARG A 56 16.86 -11.68 12.89
CA ARG A 56 18.07 -11.42 13.70
C ARG A 56 17.75 -10.73 15.03
N TYR A 57 16.84 -9.76 15.03
CA TYR A 57 16.61 -8.88 16.18
C TYR A 57 15.29 -9.09 16.92
N GLY A 58 14.39 -9.93 16.40
CA GLY A 58 13.06 -10.15 16.96
C GLY A 58 13.07 -10.58 18.42
N ASP A 59 13.83 -11.64 18.74
CA ASP A 59 13.92 -12.17 20.10
C ASP A 59 14.56 -11.18 21.07
N ARG A 60 15.64 -10.52 20.65
CA ARG A 60 16.32 -9.50 21.46
C ARG A 60 15.43 -8.30 21.72
N ALA A 61 14.67 -7.85 20.73
CA ALA A 61 13.68 -6.78 20.89
C ALA A 61 12.53 -7.20 21.82
N SER A 62 12.06 -8.44 21.73
CA SER A 62 11.05 -9.01 22.63
C SER A 62 11.53 -9.02 24.08
N GLN A 63 12.74 -9.55 24.32
CA GLN A 63 13.36 -9.58 25.65
C GLN A 63 13.57 -8.17 26.21
N ALA A 64 14.01 -7.22 25.39
CA ALA A 64 14.15 -5.82 25.80
C ALA A 64 12.81 -5.20 26.21
N ARG A 65 11.71 -5.53 25.52
CA ARG A 65 10.36 -5.08 25.90
C ARG A 65 9.91 -5.70 27.23
N ILE A 66 10.11 -7.01 27.41
CA ILE A 66 9.78 -7.72 28.65
C ILE A 66 10.55 -7.14 29.84
N ALA A 67 11.84 -6.84 29.68
CA ALA A 67 12.66 -6.22 30.72
C ALA A 67 12.16 -4.82 31.13
N MET A 68 11.44 -4.14 30.22
CA MET A 68 10.78 -2.86 30.49
C MET A 68 9.32 -3.01 30.95
N ALA A 69 8.85 -4.24 31.19
CA ALA A 69 7.44 -4.55 31.47
C ALA A 69 6.47 -4.00 30.40
N LYS A 70 6.84 -4.13 29.12
CA LYS A 70 6.03 -3.71 27.97
C LYS A 70 5.74 -4.89 27.06
N ASP A 71 4.52 -4.96 26.53
CA ASP A 71 4.15 -5.91 25.47
C ASP A 71 4.28 -5.31 24.06
N THR A 72 4.30 -3.97 23.98
CA THR A 72 4.33 -3.19 22.73
C THR A 72 5.21 -1.94 22.91
N GLY A 73 5.43 -1.22 21.82
CA GLY A 73 6.18 0.03 21.75
C GLY A 73 7.62 -0.15 21.28
N THR A 74 8.31 0.98 21.21
CA THR A 74 9.68 1.07 20.70
C THR A 74 10.70 0.71 21.78
N VAL A 75 11.65 -0.15 21.42
CA VAL A 75 12.88 -0.40 22.21
C VAL A 75 14.11 -0.04 21.40
N ARG A 76 15.18 0.36 22.09
CA ARG A 76 16.47 0.72 21.50
C ARG A 76 17.59 -0.03 22.20
N PHE A 77 18.48 -0.63 21.43
CA PHE A 77 19.67 -1.29 21.96
C PHE A 77 20.84 -1.21 20.97
N ALA A 78 22.06 -1.21 21.48
CA ALA A 78 23.28 -1.20 20.67
C ALA A 78 23.64 -2.62 20.19
N ASP A 79 24.07 -2.73 18.93
CA ASP A 79 24.77 -3.89 18.36
C ASP A 79 26.01 -3.40 17.61
N GLY A 80 27.16 -3.43 18.29
CA GLY A 80 28.41 -2.83 17.80
C GLY A 80 28.26 -1.33 17.53
N ALA A 81 28.53 -0.91 16.29
CA ALA A 81 28.42 0.48 15.84
C ALA A 81 26.98 0.90 15.47
N VAL A 82 26.01 -0.01 15.54
CA VAL A 82 24.61 0.24 15.13
C VAL A 82 23.71 0.35 16.34
N THR A 83 22.81 1.34 16.34
CA THR A 83 21.67 1.37 17.26
C THR A 83 20.47 0.72 16.58
N VAL A 84 19.99 -0.39 17.11
CA VAL A 84 18.80 -1.07 16.64
C VAL A 84 17.59 -0.44 17.33
N VAL A 85 16.64 0.04 16.53
CA VAL A 85 15.36 0.57 16.99
C VAL A 85 14.27 -0.37 16.53
N ALA A 86 13.66 -1.11 17.47
CA ALA A 86 12.62 -2.07 17.17
C ALA A 86 11.26 -1.52 17.63
N ASP A 87 10.47 -1.07 16.68
CA ASP A 87 9.11 -0.60 16.93
C ASP A 87 8.09 -1.75 16.85
N LEU A 88 7.17 -1.80 17.81
CA LEU A 88 6.03 -2.72 17.80
C LEU A 88 4.78 -1.93 18.16
N PRO A 89 4.13 -1.26 17.19
CA PRO A 89 3.03 -0.37 17.47
C PRO A 89 1.83 -1.16 17.99
N LYS A 90 1.04 -0.55 18.88
CA LYS A 90 -0.28 -1.09 19.23
C LYS A 90 -1.18 -0.95 18.01
N LYS A 91 -1.82 -2.05 17.61
CA LYS A 91 -2.87 -2.05 16.60
C LYS A 91 -4.20 -2.37 17.26
N VAL A 92 -5.15 -1.45 17.15
CA VAL A 92 -6.54 -1.72 17.53
C VAL A 92 -7.22 -2.27 16.29
N GLU A 93 -7.68 -3.51 16.38
CA GLU A 93 -8.52 -4.13 15.36
C GLU A 93 -9.93 -4.26 15.93
N TRP A 94 -10.90 -3.76 15.19
CA TRP A 94 -12.30 -3.85 15.56
C TRP A 94 -12.97 -4.99 14.80
N ASP A 95 -13.65 -5.86 15.55
CA ASP A 95 -14.51 -6.89 14.98
C ASP A 95 -15.72 -6.22 14.30
N GLN A 96 -15.70 -6.20 12.97
CA GLN A 96 -16.71 -5.52 12.17
C GLN A 96 -18.10 -6.14 12.33
N ALA A 97 -18.20 -7.45 12.61
CA ALA A 97 -19.49 -8.09 12.83
C ALA A 97 -20.10 -7.62 14.15
N LYS A 98 -19.27 -7.47 15.19
CA LYS A 98 -19.72 -6.90 16.47
C LYS A 98 -20.07 -5.42 16.35
N LEU A 99 -19.28 -4.63 15.62
CA LEU A 99 -19.61 -3.22 15.37
C LEU A 99 -20.93 -3.08 14.62
N ALA A 100 -21.17 -3.91 13.59
CA ALA A 100 -22.44 -3.90 12.87
C ALA A 100 -23.63 -4.24 13.79
N ALA A 101 -23.48 -5.25 14.66
CA ALA A 101 -24.51 -5.59 15.64
C ALA A 101 -24.78 -4.44 16.62
N LEU A 102 -23.73 -3.76 17.11
CA LEU A 102 -23.87 -2.60 17.99
C LEU A 102 -24.57 -1.43 17.31
N VAL A 103 -24.28 -1.15 16.03
CA VAL A 103 -24.98 -0.11 15.25
C VAL A 103 -26.48 -0.39 15.18
N GLU A 104 -26.87 -1.65 14.98
CA GLU A 104 -28.29 -2.03 14.96
C GLU A 104 -28.95 -1.92 16.34
N THR A 105 -28.23 -2.27 17.43
CA THR A 105 -28.72 -2.07 18.80
C THR A 105 -28.96 -0.60 19.10
N ILE A 106 -27.99 0.28 18.83
CA ILE A 106 -28.11 1.73 19.05
C ILE A 106 -29.33 2.29 18.30
N ARG A 107 -29.53 1.86 17.04
CA ARG A 107 -30.69 2.25 16.24
C ARG A 107 -32.02 1.77 16.86
N ALA A 108 -32.06 0.53 17.37
CA ALA A 108 -33.26 -0.05 17.99
C ALA A 108 -33.63 0.64 19.30
N GLU A 109 -32.65 1.16 20.03
CA GLU A 109 -32.83 1.95 21.26
C GLU A 109 -33.26 3.40 20.98
N GLY A 110 -33.33 3.80 19.71
CA GLY A 110 -33.78 5.13 19.28
C GLY A 110 -32.67 6.19 19.25
N GLU A 111 -31.42 5.78 19.47
CA GLU A 111 -30.25 6.65 19.35
C GLU A 111 -29.71 6.68 17.91
N ASN A 112 -28.88 7.69 17.62
CA ASN A 112 -28.25 7.83 16.31
C ASN A 112 -26.84 7.21 16.29
N PRO A 113 -26.60 6.12 15.54
CA PRO A 113 -25.28 5.47 15.50
C PRO A 113 -24.14 6.38 15.02
N THR A 114 -24.42 7.40 14.20
CA THR A 114 -23.36 8.28 13.68
C THR A 114 -22.72 9.17 14.75
N ASP A 115 -23.33 9.25 15.93
CA ASP A 115 -22.76 9.97 17.07
C ASP A 115 -21.58 9.20 17.70
N TYR A 116 -21.48 7.89 17.40
CA TYR A 116 -20.51 6.97 17.99
C TYR A 116 -19.57 6.34 16.96
N VAL A 117 -20.01 6.19 15.70
CA VAL A 117 -19.22 5.55 14.64
C VAL A 117 -19.30 6.29 13.31
N GLU A 118 -18.19 6.29 12.57
CA GLU A 118 -18.19 6.69 11.16
C GLU A 118 -18.64 5.51 10.29
N ILE A 119 -19.72 5.68 9.53
CA ILE A 119 -20.26 4.65 8.65
C ILE A 119 -19.95 5.02 7.21
N THR A 120 -19.08 4.23 6.58
CA THR A 120 -18.79 4.33 5.15
C THR A 120 -19.39 3.14 4.41
N PHE A 121 -20.15 3.40 3.35
CA PHE A 121 -20.65 2.37 2.45
C PHE A 121 -19.73 2.24 1.23
N GLY A 122 -19.16 1.06 1.04
CA GLY A 122 -18.35 0.73 -0.12
C GLY A 122 -19.08 -0.24 -1.04
N VAL A 123 -19.23 0.12 -2.31
CA VAL A 123 -19.72 -0.79 -3.35
C VAL A 123 -18.60 -1.03 -4.35
N SER A 124 -18.18 -2.28 -4.52
CA SER A 124 -17.21 -2.60 -5.57
C SER A 124 -17.89 -2.52 -6.94
N GLU A 125 -17.22 -1.88 -7.90
CA GLU A 125 -17.72 -1.77 -9.28
C GLU A 125 -17.94 -3.14 -9.93
N ARG A 126 -17.10 -4.12 -9.58
CA ARG A 126 -17.26 -5.51 -10.04
C ARG A 126 -18.57 -6.13 -9.53
N ALA A 127 -18.88 -5.97 -8.24
CA ALA A 127 -20.13 -6.47 -7.69
C ALA A 127 -21.33 -5.74 -8.31
N TYR A 128 -21.28 -4.42 -8.39
CA TYR A 128 -22.31 -3.60 -9.03
C TYR A 128 -22.65 -4.07 -10.45
N GLY A 129 -21.62 -4.37 -11.26
CA GLY A 129 -21.76 -4.91 -12.61
C GLY A 129 -22.29 -6.36 -12.68
N ALA A 130 -22.15 -7.14 -11.62
CA ALA A 130 -22.65 -8.51 -11.53
C ALA A 130 -24.07 -8.61 -10.93
N TRP A 131 -24.59 -7.55 -10.32
CA TRP A 131 -25.91 -7.57 -9.68
C TRP A 131 -27.06 -7.68 -10.68
N PRO A 132 -28.20 -8.29 -10.27
CA PRO A 132 -29.46 -8.19 -11.00
C PRO A 132 -29.86 -6.73 -11.26
N GLU A 133 -30.55 -6.48 -12.38
CA GLU A 133 -30.92 -5.12 -12.80
C GLU A 133 -31.75 -4.38 -11.74
N SER A 134 -32.66 -5.07 -11.05
CA SER A 134 -33.51 -4.48 -10.01
C SER A 134 -32.71 -3.85 -8.87
N ILE A 135 -31.71 -4.55 -8.36
CA ILE A 135 -30.82 -4.04 -7.29
C ILE A 135 -29.90 -2.95 -7.83
N ARG A 136 -29.34 -3.15 -9.04
CA ARG A 136 -28.46 -2.16 -9.67
C ARG A 136 -29.16 -0.81 -9.83
N ARG A 137 -30.41 -0.80 -10.29
CA ARG A 137 -31.22 0.42 -10.48
C ARG A 137 -31.40 1.21 -9.18
N ALA A 138 -31.54 0.55 -8.03
CA ALA A 138 -31.67 1.23 -6.74
C ALA A 138 -30.38 1.96 -6.32
N PHE A 139 -29.21 1.43 -6.69
CA PHE A 139 -27.91 2.02 -6.34
C PHE A 139 -27.39 3.02 -7.38
N THR A 140 -27.91 3.01 -8.62
CA THR A 140 -27.48 3.92 -9.69
C THR A 140 -27.49 5.40 -9.30
N PRO A 141 -28.52 5.95 -8.60
CA PRO A 141 -28.52 7.37 -8.24
C PRO A 141 -27.40 7.77 -7.26
N ALA A 142 -26.92 6.83 -6.43
CA ALA A 142 -25.81 7.05 -5.51
C ALA A 142 -24.43 6.90 -6.20
N ARG A 143 -24.39 6.38 -7.43
CA ARG A 143 -23.14 6.14 -8.17
C ARG A 143 -22.74 7.40 -8.95
N THR A 144 -21.66 8.04 -8.52
CA THR A 144 -21.04 9.15 -9.25
C THR A 144 -19.79 8.68 -9.99
N LEU A 145 -19.73 8.91 -11.30
CA LEU A 145 -18.50 8.71 -12.08
C LEU A 145 -17.64 9.97 -12.00
N LYS A 146 -16.46 9.83 -11.40
CA LYS A 146 -15.41 10.86 -11.45
C LYS A 146 -14.27 10.34 -12.32
N THR A 147 -13.68 11.23 -13.12
CA THR A 147 -12.47 10.88 -13.87
C THR A 147 -11.30 10.71 -12.90
N GLY A 148 -10.61 9.58 -13.00
CA GLY A 148 -9.38 9.35 -12.26
C GLY A 148 -8.20 10.11 -12.88
N LYS A 149 -7.06 10.08 -12.19
CA LYS A 149 -5.80 10.55 -12.78
C LYS A 149 -5.46 9.68 -13.99
N GLN A 150 -5.13 10.30 -15.13
CA GLN A 150 -4.65 9.57 -16.29
C GLN A 150 -3.36 8.83 -15.95
N THR A 151 -3.32 7.54 -16.28
CA THR A 151 -2.14 6.70 -16.17
C THR A 151 -1.73 6.23 -17.57
N PHE A 152 -0.44 6.20 -17.83
CA PHE A 152 0.10 5.73 -19.11
C PHE A 152 0.72 4.36 -18.92
N ARG A 153 0.45 3.46 -19.87
CA ARG A 153 1.19 2.21 -20.05
C ARG A 153 1.63 2.17 -21.50
N LEU A 154 2.92 1.97 -21.72
CA LEU A 154 3.47 1.86 -23.06
C LEU A 154 3.62 0.37 -23.35
N LEU A 155 3.01 -0.10 -24.43
CA LEU A 155 3.07 -1.50 -24.88
C LEU A 155 3.85 -1.55 -26.18
N ARG A 156 4.62 -2.62 -26.37
CA ARG A 156 5.33 -2.94 -27.61
C ARG A 156 4.62 -4.13 -28.25
N ASP A 157 4.41 -4.08 -29.56
CA ASP A 157 3.77 -5.14 -30.34
C ASP A 157 4.70 -6.35 -30.56
#